data_AF-A0A935V6Y5-F1
#
_entry.id   AF-A0A935V6Y5-F1
#
_cell.length_a   1.000
_cell.length_b   1.000
_cell.length_c   1.000
_cell.angle_alpha   90.00
_cell.angle_beta   90.00
_cell.angle_gamma   90.00
#
_symmetry.space_group_name_H-M   'P 1'
#
loop_
_entity.id
_entity.type
_entity.pdbx_description
1 polymer ?
#
loop_
_entity_poly.entity_id
_entity_poly.type
_entity_poly.pdbx_seq_one_letter_code
_entity_poly.pdbx_strand_id
1 'polypeptide(L)'
;FGPTFGAEQLVTVGEVGFTWLDLPSNLRFAAPGCHLPQPGSSATSAFGSTSTDCFATENSWGYRLVGRLDYPNAIGAATVSPRIAFSHDVHGRSPTFNEDNKAATFGIGFNYQQNWQADIAYTTFFGGGSESGRDPAAVPAGQSANYSSGTNALKDRDFIAISLSYSF
;
A
#
# COMPACT_ATOMS: atom_id res chain seq x y z
N PHE A 1 -20.79 0.76 -26.30
CA PHE A 1 -19.52 1.12 -25.63
C PHE A 1 -19.83 2.26 -24.65
N GLY A 2 -19.43 2.10 -23.39
CA GLY A 2 -19.80 3.00 -22.28
C GLY A 2 -19.09 4.37 -22.33
N PRO A 3 -19.31 5.23 -21.32
CA PRO A 3 -18.69 6.55 -21.28
C PRO A 3 -17.16 6.42 -21.14
N THR A 4 -16.42 6.89 -22.15
CA THR A 4 -14.94 6.93 -22.16
C THR A 4 -14.38 8.24 -21.62
N PHE A 5 -15.22 9.11 -21.05
CA PHE A 5 -14.80 10.44 -20.56
C PHE A 5 -14.07 11.28 -21.63
N GLY A 6 -14.50 11.16 -22.88
CA GLY A 6 -13.88 11.83 -24.03
C GLY A 6 -12.58 11.19 -24.52
N ALA A 7 -12.09 10.13 -23.87
CA ALA A 7 -10.96 9.35 -24.35
C ALA A 7 -11.36 8.50 -25.56
N GLU A 8 -10.41 8.22 -26.43
CA GLU A 8 -10.60 7.26 -27.51
C GLU A 8 -10.61 5.83 -26.97
N GLN A 9 -9.78 5.56 -25.97
CA GLN A 9 -9.69 4.26 -25.33
C GLN A 9 -9.73 4.40 -23.80
N LEU A 10 -10.46 3.49 -23.16
CA LEU A 10 -10.43 3.22 -21.73
C LEU A 10 -10.09 1.74 -21.54
N VAL A 11 -9.01 1.45 -20.83
CA VAL A 11 -8.64 0.10 -20.39
C VAL A 11 -8.69 0.05 -18.88
N THR A 12 -9.37 -0.98 -18.35
CA THR A 12 -9.39 -1.26 -16.91
C THR A 12 -9.09 -2.74 -16.68
N VAL A 13 -8.27 -3.01 -15.67
CA VAL A 13 -7.91 -4.36 -15.23
C VAL A 13 -8.05 -4.42 -13.72
N GLY A 14 -8.63 -5.50 -13.22
CA GLY A 14 -8.75 -5.75 -11.80
C GLY A 14 -8.36 -7.18 -11.46
N GLU A 15 -7.73 -7.35 -10.32
CA GLU A 15 -7.38 -8.65 -9.75
C GLU A 15 -7.83 -8.71 -8.29
N VAL A 16 -8.36 -9.86 -7.89
CA VAL A 16 -8.61 -10.22 -6.50
C VAL A 16 -7.71 -11.40 -6.17
N GLY A 17 -6.98 -11.30 -5.06
CA GLY A 17 -6.14 -12.38 -4.57
C GLY A 17 -6.55 -12.79 -3.16
N PHE A 18 -6.33 -14.06 -2.86
CA PHE A 18 -6.63 -14.67 -1.57
C PHE A 18 -5.47 -15.59 -1.18
N THR A 19 -5.08 -15.55 0.09
CA THR A 19 -4.04 -16.40 0.67
C THR A 19 -4.62 -17.15 1.85
N TRP A 20 -4.36 -18.45 1.89
CA TRP A 20 -4.62 -19.30 3.04
C TRP A 20 -3.29 -19.83 3.60
N LEU A 21 -3.15 -19.76 4.93
CA LEU A 21 -2.00 -20.25 5.68
C LEU A 21 -2.48 -21.26 6.73
N ASP A 22 -1.83 -22.41 6.78
CA ASP A 22 -2.01 -23.39 7.85
C ASP A 22 -1.25 -22.92 9.11
N LEU A 23 -1.95 -22.20 9.99
CA LEU A 23 -1.35 -21.68 11.22
C LEU A 23 -1.78 -22.52 12.42
N PRO A 24 -0.84 -23.01 13.25
CA PRO A 24 -1.19 -23.71 14.48
C PRO A 24 -1.90 -22.78 15.47
N SER A 25 -3.03 -23.21 16.03
CA SER A 25 -3.90 -22.39 16.89
C SER A 25 -3.28 -21.96 18.23
N ASN A 26 -2.19 -22.61 18.65
CA ASN A 26 -1.49 -22.32 19.91
C ASN A 26 -0.28 -21.40 19.75
N LEU A 27 0.07 -20.98 18.53
CA LEU A 27 1.23 -20.15 18.27
C LEU A 27 0.91 -19.01 17.32
N ARG A 28 1.20 -17.78 17.76
CA ARG A 28 1.04 -16.60 16.93
C ARG A 28 2.33 -16.29 16.16
N PHE A 29 2.19 -15.99 14.88
CA PHE A 29 3.29 -15.59 14.01
C PHE A 29 3.25 -14.09 13.77
N ALA A 30 4.39 -13.42 13.87
CA ALA A 30 4.45 -11.98 13.59
C ALA A 30 4.11 -11.72 12.12
N ALA A 31 3.18 -10.81 11.87
CA ALA A 31 2.90 -10.30 10.54
C ALA A 31 3.70 -9.00 10.26
N PRO A 32 3.76 -8.53 9.00
CA PRO A 32 4.38 -7.25 8.67
C PRO A 32 3.82 -6.11 9.53
N GLY A 33 4.72 -5.32 10.14
CA GLY A 33 4.32 -4.22 11.03
C GLY A 33 3.88 -4.64 12.44
N CYS A 34 4.04 -5.92 12.81
CA CYS A 34 3.86 -6.41 14.18
C CYS A 34 5.16 -6.25 14.96
N HIS A 35 5.21 -5.26 15.86
CA HIS A 35 6.42 -4.91 16.62
C HIS A 35 6.34 -5.34 18.09
N LEU A 36 5.17 -5.82 18.55
CA LEU A 36 4.94 -6.22 19.93
C LEU A 36 4.87 -7.74 20.05
N PRO A 37 5.49 -8.31 21.10
CA PRO A 37 5.43 -9.73 21.35
C PRO A 37 4.01 -10.17 21.77
N GLN A 38 3.71 -11.46 21.60
CA GLN A 38 2.42 -12.01 22.02
C GLN A 38 2.30 -12.08 23.56
N PRO A 39 1.09 -11.93 24.12
CA PRO A 39 0.83 -12.19 25.53
C PRO A 39 1.35 -13.55 25.97
N GLY A 40 2.00 -13.59 27.12
CA GLY A 40 2.59 -14.81 27.68
C GLY A 40 3.97 -15.19 27.12
N SER A 41 4.52 -14.43 26.16
CA SER A 41 5.92 -14.57 25.76
C SER A 41 6.86 -13.67 26.58
N SER A 42 8.17 -13.90 26.49
CA SER A 42 9.16 -13.00 27.09
C SER A 42 9.07 -11.62 26.44
N ALA A 43 8.62 -10.62 27.21
CA ALA A 43 8.41 -9.26 26.73
C ALA A 43 9.50 -8.29 27.22
N THR A 44 10.64 -8.78 27.72
CA THR A 44 11.70 -7.91 28.26
C THR A 44 12.20 -6.88 27.23
N SER A 45 12.35 -7.28 25.96
CA SER A 45 12.74 -6.37 24.87
C SER A 45 11.65 -5.38 24.45
N ALA A 46 10.40 -5.60 24.86
CA ALA A 46 9.27 -4.70 24.67
C ALA A 46 8.81 -4.06 25.98
N PHE A 47 9.65 -4.12 27.03
CA PHE A 47 9.34 -3.61 28.36
C PHE A 47 7.96 -4.08 28.87
N GLY A 48 7.64 -5.37 28.73
CA GLY A 48 6.36 -5.92 29.19
C GLY A 48 5.14 -5.55 28.33
N SER A 49 5.28 -4.70 27.30
CA SER A 49 4.20 -4.47 26.33
C SER A 49 3.98 -5.69 25.45
N THR A 50 2.72 -6.01 25.16
CA THR A 50 2.31 -7.09 24.27
C THR A 50 1.12 -6.63 23.42
N SER A 51 0.90 -7.24 22.25
CA SER A 51 -0.30 -7.02 21.41
C SER A 51 -1.01 -8.35 21.20
N THR A 52 -2.32 -8.34 20.99
CA THR A 52 -3.10 -9.51 20.54
C THR A 52 -3.44 -9.48 19.06
N ASP A 53 -3.30 -8.33 18.41
CA ASP A 53 -4.05 -8.01 17.18
C ASP A 53 -3.14 -7.84 15.96
N CYS A 54 -1.81 -7.93 16.15
CA CYS A 54 -0.86 -7.65 15.07
C CYS A 54 -0.38 -8.85 14.27
N PHE A 55 -0.84 -10.06 14.61
CA PHE A 55 -0.26 -11.32 14.10
C PHE A 55 -0.85 -11.74 12.75
N ALA A 56 -0.20 -12.73 12.14
CA ALA A 56 -0.67 -13.36 10.92
C ALA A 56 -2.03 -14.06 11.14
N THR A 57 -2.87 -14.01 10.11
CA THR A 57 -4.17 -14.68 10.07
C THR A 57 -4.13 -15.82 9.07
N GLU A 58 -4.96 -16.85 9.29
CA GLU A 58 -5.06 -17.99 8.37
C GLU A 58 -5.56 -17.57 6.99
N ASN A 59 -6.49 -16.63 6.95
CA ASN A 59 -7.09 -16.13 5.71
C ASN A 59 -6.71 -14.67 5.53
N SER A 60 -6.29 -14.29 4.33
CA SER A 60 -6.10 -12.90 3.95
C SER A 60 -6.43 -12.68 2.49
N TRP A 61 -6.88 -11.47 2.14
CA TRP A 61 -7.25 -11.15 0.77
C TRP A 61 -7.18 -9.66 0.49
N GLY A 62 -7.13 -9.33 -0.79
CA GLY A 62 -7.13 -7.96 -1.27
C GLY A 62 -7.37 -7.88 -2.77
N TYR A 63 -7.42 -6.66 -3.27
CA TYR A 63 -7.60 -6.41 -4.70
C TYR A 63 -6.71 -5.29 -5.22
N ARG A 64 -6.44 -5.35 -6.51
CA ARG A 64 -5.64 -4.38 -7.26
C ARG A 64 -6.42 -3.96 -8.49
N LEU A 65 -6.44 -2.66 -8.78
CA LEU A 65 -7.15 -2.07 -9.91
C LEU A 65 -6.21 -1.16 -10.67
N VAL A 66 -6.22 -1.24 -11.99
CA VAL A 66 -5.51 -0.31 -12.86
C VAL A 66 -6.48 0.19 -13.92
N GLY A 67 -6.49 1.50 -14.12
CA GLY A 67 -7.24 2.18 -15.17
C GLY A 67 -6.32 3.08 -15.98
N ARG A 68 -6.51 3.09 -17.29
CA ARG A 68 -5.80 3.98 -18.22
C ARG A 68 -6.78 4.52 -19.24
N LEU A 69 -6.69 5.81 -19.50
CA LEU A 69 -7.36 6.49 -20.60
C LEU A 69 -6.30 6.88 -21.63
N ASP A 70 -6.66 6.88 -22.90
CA ASP A 70 -5.80 7.37 -23.98
C ASP A 70 -6.54 8.45 -24.80
N TYR A 71 -5.91 9.62 -24.88
CA TYR A 71 -6.38 10.77 -25.66
C TYR A 71 -5.35 11.07 -26.77
N PRO A 72 -5.51 10.49 -27.96
CA PRO A 72 -4.64 10.77 -29.10
C PRO A 72 -4.76 12.23 -29.52
N ASN A 73 -3.63 12.82 -29.91
CA ASN A 73 -3.55 14.21 -30.38
C ASN A 73 -4.20 15.25 -29.44
N ALA A 74 -4.22 14.98 -28.13
CA ALA A 74 -4.78 15.89 -27.14
C ALA A 74 -3.99 17.20 -27.04
N ILE A 75 -2.67 17.14 -27.32
CA ILE A 75 -1.78 18.31 -27.37
C ILE A 75 -1.00 18.25 -28.68
N GLY A 76 -1.54 18.86 -29.75
CA GLY A 76 -0.95 18.76 -31.08
C GLY A 76 -0.87 17.29 -31.53
N ALA A 77 0.32 16.80 -31.89
CA ALA A 77 0.52 15.40 -32.26
C ALA A 77 0.87 14.48 -31.05
N ALA A 78 0.78 14.99 -29.82
CA ALA A 78 1.05 14.19 -28.62
C ALA A 78 -0.22 13.46 -28.14
N THR A 79 -0.06 12.16 -27.87
CA THR A 79 -1.03 11.37 -27.12
C THR A 79 -0.80 11.57 -25.63
N VAL A 80 -1.87 11.81 -24.88
CA VAL A 80 -1.84 11.94 -23.42
C VAL A 80 -2.57 10.76 -22.79
N SER A 81 -1.93 10.10 -21.84
CA SER A 81 -2.39 8.85 -21.26
C SER A 81 -2.41 8.91 -19.73
N PRO A 82 -3.46 9.51 -19.11
CA PRO A 82 -3.60 9.48 -17.67
C PRO A 82 -3.95 8.06 -17.20
N ARG A 83 -3.37 7.66 -16.07
CA ARG A 83 -3.59 6.35 -15.45
C ARG A 83 -3.71 6.45 -13.94
N ILE A 84 -4.44 5.50 -13.37
CA ILE A 84 -4.52 5.26 -11.94
C ILE A 84 -4.23 3.78 -11.67
N ALA A 85 -3.45 3.51 -10.64
CA ALA A 85 -3.34 2.18 -10.04
C ALA A 85 -3.74 2.28 -8.57
N PHE A 86 -4.51 1.32 -8.08
CA PHE A 86 -4.96 1.25 -6.70
C PHE A 86 -4.79 -0.16 -6.17
N SER A 87 -4.36 -0.28 -4.93
CA SER A 87 -4.27 -1.56 -4.22
C SER A 87 -4.86 -1.42 -2.83
N HIS A 88 -5.54 -2.48 -2.38
CA HIS A 88 -6.11 -2.57 -1.05
C HIS A 88 -6.03 -4.00 -0.54
N ASP A 89 -5.29 -4.17 0.54
CA ASP A 89 -5.25 -5.39 1.34
C ASP A 89 -6.41 -5.33 2.33
N VAL A 90 -7.52 -6.00 2.01
CA VAL A 90 -8.82 -5.74 2.64
C VAL A 90 -8.92 -6.36 4.02
N HIS A 91 -8.47 -7.61 4.15
CA HIS A 91 -8.57 -8.32 5.41
C HIS A 91 -7.46 -9.34 5.57
N GLY A 92 -7.04 -9.55 6.81
CA GLY A 92 -6.07 -10.54 7.19
C GLY A 92 -4.63 -10.09 6.93
N ARG A 93 -3.71 -10.78 7.60
CA ARG A 93 -2.28 -10.49 7.57
C ARG A 93 -1.47 -11.72 7.23
N SER A 94 -0.63 -11.60 6.24
CA SER A 94 0.15 -12.68 5.63
C SER A 94 1.38 -12.07 4.96
N PRO A 95 2.29 -12.89 4.38
CA PRO A 95 3.36 -12.37 3.54
C PRO A 95 2.89 -11.58 2.31
N THR A 96 1.64 -11.80 1.84
CA THR A 96 1.10 -11.21 0.60
C THR A 96 0.20 -10.00 0.84
N PHE A 97 -0.60 -10.04 1.90
CA PHE A 97 -1.59 -9.02 2.27
C PHE A 97 -1.36 -8.59 3.71
N ASN A 98 -1.37 -7.28 3.96
CA ASN A 98 -1.35 -6.72 5.31
C ASN A 98 -2.57 -5.82 5.50
N GLU A 99 -3.50 -6.30 6.31
CA GLU A 99 -4.82 -5.69 6.53
C GLU A 99 -4.81 -4.16 6.59
N ASP A 100 -5.75 -3.59 5.85
CA ASP A 100 -5.99 -2.17 5.64
C ASP A 100 -4.91 -1.40 4.86
N ASN A 101 -3.80 -2.03 4.47
CA ASN A 101 -2.80 -1.36 3.63
C ASN A 101 -3.39 -0.98 2.28
N LYS A 102 -3.18 0.28 1.90
CA LYS A 102 -3.65 0.85 0.64
C LYS A 102 -2.50 1.59 -0.04
N ALA A 103 -2.50 1.56 -1.36
CA ALA A 103 -1.64 2.40 -2.17
C ALA A 103 -2.38 2.91 -3.40
N ALA A 104 -2.11 4.15 -3.79
CA ALA A 104 -2.63 4.75 -5.00
C ALA A 104 -1.50 5.40 -5.79
N THR A 105 -1.44 5.11 -7.09
CA THR A 105 -0.54 5.76 -8.04
C THR A 105 -1.37 6.49 -9.08
N PHE A 106 -1.08 7.76 -9.28
CA PHE A 106 -1.60 8.57 -10.37
C PHE A 106 -0.46 8.90 -11.32
N GLY A 107 -0.66 8.67 -12.61
CA GLY A 107 0.37 8.97 -13.61
C GLY A 107 -0.20 9.58 -14.87
N ILE A 108 0.63 10.35 -15.57
CA ILE A 108 0.29 10.92 -16.86
C ILE A 108 1.47 10.65 -17.80
N GLY A 109 1.21 9.86 -18.83
CA GLY A 109 2.15 9.59 -19.91
C GLY A 109 1.91 10.52 -21.09
N PHE A 110 3.00 10.87 -21.79
CA PHE A 110 2.99 11.62 -23.03
C PHE A 110 3.77 10.84 -24.09
N ASN A 111 3.20 10.70 -25.27
CA ASN A 111 3.87 10.12 -26.43
C ASN A 111 3.72 11.06 -27.62
N TYR A 112 4.83 11.63 -28.10
CA TYR A 112 4.85 12.49 -29.28
C TYR A 112 5.51 11.75 -30.44
N GLN A 113 4.68 11.39 -31.42
CA GLN A 113 5.09 10.70 -32.65
C GLN A 113 5.92 9.42 -32.42
N GLN A 114 5.74 8.73 -31.29
CA GLN A 114 6.51 7.54 -30.88
C GLN A 114 8.01 7.77 -30.64
N ASN A 115 8.54 8.93 -31.04
CA ASN A 115 9.95 9.28 -30.89
C ASN A 115 10.26 9.87 -29.52
N TRP A 116 9.33 10.62 -28.92
CA TRP A 116 9.47 11.15 -27.56
C TRP A 116 8.43 10.50 -26.65
N GLN A 117 8.88 9.93 -25.54
CA GLN A 117 8.00 9.37 -24.51
C GLN A 117 8.41 9.93 -23.16
N ALA A 118 7.45 10.53 -22.45
CA ALA A 118 7.65 11.05 -21.11
C ALA A 118 6.57 10.49 -20.17
N ASP A 119 6.92 10.35 -18.90
CA ASP A 119 5.98 9.91 -17.87
C ASP A 119 6.24 10.64 -16.56
N ILE A 120 5.17 11.04 -15.89
CA ILE A 120 5.20 11.55 -14.52
C ILE A 120 4.21 10.75 -13.71
N ALA A 121 4.62 10.25 -12.54
CA ALA A 121 3.75 9.53 -11.63
C ALA A 121 3.99 9.95 -10.17
N TYR A 122 2.90 9.99 -9.41
CA TYR A 122 2.89 10.17 -7.96
C TYR A 122 2.26 8.94 -7.32
N THR A 123 2.95 8.38 -6.32
CA THR A 123 2.45 7.23 -5.54
C THR A 123 2.38 7.62 -4.08
N THR A 124 1.23 7.32 -3.46
CA THR A 124 0.99 7.51 -2.04
C THR A 124 0.52 6.21 -1.41
N PHE A 125 0.90 5.99 -0.15
CA PHE A 125 0.54 4.81 0.64
C PHE A 125 -0.24 5.27 1.87
N PHE A 126 -1.30 4.57 2.22
CA PHE A 126 -2.16 4.95 3.33
C PHE A 126 -2.86 3.73 3.95
N GLY A 127 -3.70 3.97 4.96
CA GLY A 127 -4.33 2.90 5.72
C GLY A 127 -3.34 2.15 6.62
N GLY A 128 -3.55 0.85 6.76
CA GLY A 128 -2.93 0.00 7.78
C GLY A 128 -3.53 0.21 9.17
N GLY A 129 -3.25 -0.73 10.06
CA GLY A 129 -3.64 -0.69 11.47
C GLY A 129 -2.67 0.09 12.35
N SER A 130 -2.93 0.10 13.65
CA SER A 130 -2.05 0.70 14.66
C SER A 130 -1.95 -0.19 15.88
N GLU A 131 -0.72 -0.43 16.31
CA GLU A 131 -0.40 -1.20 17.51
C GLU A 131 -0.01 -0.23 18.61
N SER A 132 -0.69 -0.29 19.74
CA SER A 132 -0.45 0.62 20.86
C SER A 132 0.08 -0.14 22.06
N GLY A 133 1.01 0.47 22.78
CA GLY A 133 1.63 -0.09 23.97
C GLY A 133 1.87 0.98 25.02
N ARG A 134 2.36 0.54 26.18
CA ARG A 134 2.70 1.43 27.30
C ARG A 134 4.07 1.07 27.85
N ASP A 135 4.95 2.06 27.89
CA ASP A 135 6.24 1.97 28.55
C ASP A 135 6.01 1.74 30.07
N PRO A 136 6.56 0.67 30.66
CA PRO A 136 6.45 0.41 32.08
C PRO A 136 7.41 1.26 32.92
N ALA A 137 8.40 1.92 32.31
CA ALA A 137 9.37 2.75 33.00
C ALA A 137 8.84 4.18 33.19
N ALA A 138 9.47 4.91 34.12
CA ALA A 138 9.20 6.34 34.27
C ALA A 138 9.69 7.07 33.02
N VAL A 139 8.77 7.66 32.26
CA VAL A 139 9.09 8.49 31.10
C VAL A 139 9.55 9.89 31.53
N PRO A 140 10.45 10.53 30.77
CA PRO A 140 10.89 11.90 31.05
C PRO A 140 9.71 12.87 31.18
N ALA A 141 9.86 13.89 32.02
CA ALA A 141 8.82 14.90 32.22
C ALA A 141 8.39 15.52 30.87
N GLY A 142 7.10 15.47 30.58
CA GLY A 142 6.51 15.95 29.32
C GLY A 142 6.37 14.90 28.21
N GLN A 143 6.79 13.65 28.43
CA GLN A 143 6.58 12.55 27.48
C GLN A 143 5.41 11.65 27.90
N SER A 144 4.71 11.08 26.92
CA SER A 144 3.66 10.08 27.14
C SER A 144 4.28 8.70 27.34
N ALA A 145 3.81 7.95 28.34
CA ALA A 145 4.15 6.53 28.48
C ALA A 145 3.45 5.65 27.44
N ASN A 146 2.38 6.15 26.80
CA ASN A 146 1.70 5.43 25.73
C ASN A 146 2.34 5.78 24.37
N TYR A 147 2.55 4.77 23.55
CA TYR A 147 2.98 4.90 22.16
C TYR A 147 2.04 4.13 21.24
N SER A 148 2.04 4.51 19.97
CA SER A 148 1.33 3.82 18.90
C SER A 148 2.21 3.79 17.65
N SER A 149 2.26 2.64 16.97
CA SER A 149 3.00 2.46 15.72
C SER A 149 2.08 1.90 14.65
N GLY A 150 2.21 2.42 13.42
CA GLY A 150 1.44 1.94 12.29
C GLY A 150 1.94 0.59 11.77
N THR A 151 1.03 -0.23 11.23
CA THR A 151 1.41 -1.51 10.61
C THR A 151 1.75 -1.38 9.13
N ASN A 152 1.40 -0.23 8.53
CA ASN A 152 1.86 0.19 7.22
C ASN A 152 3.13 1.04 7.33
N ALA A 153 4.30 0.43 7.13
CA ALA A 153 5.59 1.12 7.16
C ALA A 153 5.76 2.19 6.06
N LEU A 154 4.90 2.18 5.04
CA LEU A 154 4.93 3.16 3.95
C LEU A 154 3.92 4.29 4.13
N LYS A 155 3.03 4.25 5.13
CA LYS A 155 1.91 5.20 5.30
C LYS A 155 2.29 6.67 5.19
N ASP A 156 3.49 7.03 5.65
CA ASP A 156 3.97 8.42 5.64
C ASP A 156 4.99 8.69 4.51
N ARG A 157 5.07 7.78 3.53
CA ARG A 157 5.98 7.88 2.40
C ARG A 157 5.22 8.08 1.11
N ASP A 158 5.66 9.08 0.36
CA ASP A 158 5.21 9.34 -1.00
C ASP A 158 6.38 9.31 -1.97
N PHE A 159 6.09 9.00 -3.23
CA PHE A 159 7.08 8.92 -4.29
C PHE A 159 6.64 9.69 -5.52
N ILE A 160 7.58 10.41 -6.13
CA ILE A 160 7.43 11.01 -7.45
C ILE A 160 8.41 10.31 -8.39
N ALA A 161 7.92 9.85 -9.53
CA ALA A 161 8.72 9.27 -10.60
C ALA A 161 8.56 10.11 -11.86
N ILE A 162 9.69 10.37 -12.54
CA ILE A 162 9.72 11.09 -13.81
C ILE A 162 10.63 10.30 -14.74
N SER A 163 10.17 10.03 -15.97
CA SER A 163 10.99 9.43 -17.01
C SER A 163 10.82 10.17 -18.34
N LEU A 164 11.90 10.19 -19.12
CA LEU A 164 11.94 10.78 -20.46
C LEU A 164 12.83 9.89 -21.33
N SER A 165 12.34 9.54 -22.51
CA SER A 165 13.08 8.76 -23.49
C SER A 165 12.86 9.35 -24.89
N TYR A 166 13.91 9.24 -25.71
CA TYR A 166 13.92 9.68 -27.10
C TYR A 166 14.53 8.60 -27.99
N SER A 167 13.89 8.32 -29.13
CA SER A 167 14.42 7.45 -30.18
C SER A 167 14.70 8.24 -31.45
N PHE A 168 15.86 7.99 -32.05
CA PHE A 168 16.29 8.54 -33.34
C PHE A 168 16.05 7.54 -34.48
#